data_AF-A0A644Y880-F1
#
_entry.id   AF-A0A644Y880-F1
#
_cell.length_a   1.000
_cell.length_b   1.000
_cell.length_c   1.000
_cell.angle_alpha   90.00
_cell.angle_beta   90.00
_cell.angle_gamma   90.00
#
_symmetry.space_group_name_H-M   'P 1'
#
loop_
_entity.id
_entity.type
_entity.pdbx_description
1 polymer ?
#
loop_
_entity_poly.entity_id
_entity_poly.type
_entity_poly.pdbx_seq_one_letter_code
_entity_poly.pdbx_strand_id
1 'polypeptide(L)' 'MTKSNVHTKEGWNQFARETNTKSFIQEFGRDPQDYEEVRNWVSAKVAKANELFPISDEEPEQTLRTIDGKLCWVTEFK' A
#
# COMPACT_ATOMS: atom_id res chain seq x y z
N MET A 1 4.11 -18.78 15.87
CA MET A 1 3.57 -17.48 15.44
C MET A 1 2.36 -17.74 14.56
N THR A 2 1.17 -17.39 15.04
CA THR A 2 -0.07 -17.47 14.25
C THR A 2 0.05 -16.50 13.09
N LYS A 3 0.05 -17.00 11.85
CA LYS A 3 -0.01 -16.11 10.67
C LYS A 3 -1.38 -15.44 10.68
N SER A 4 -1.40 -14.14 10.94
CA SER A 4 -2.64 -13.36 10.87
C SER A 4 -3.15 -13.38 9.43
N ASN A 5 -4.46 -13.58 9.28
CA ASN A 5 -5.08 -13.60 7.96
C ASN A 5 -5.02 -12.18 7.37
N VAL A 6 -4.14 -11.98 6.38
CA VAL A 6 -3.92 -10.69 5.71
C VAL A 6 -5.19 -10.13 5.05
N HIS A 7 -6.21 -10.97 4.83
CA HIS A 7 -7.50 -10.58 4.27
C HIS A 7 -8.47 -9.99 5.30
N THR A 8 -8.13 -9.96 6.59
CA THR A 8 -8.89 -9.21 7.60
C THR A 8 -8.24 -7.87 7.88
N LYS A 9 -9.02 -6.89 8.35
CA LYS A 9 -8.52 -5.56 8.73
C LYS A 9 -7.42 -5.66 9.78
N GLU A 10 -7.62 -6.50 10.79
CA GLU A 10 -6.66 -6.72 11.89
C GLU A 10 -5.37 -7.37 11.38
N GLY A 11 -5.49 -8.37 10.50
CA GLY A 11 -4.33 -9.04 9.91
C GLY A 11 -3.55 -8.13 8.96
N TRP A 12 -4.25 -7.32 8.16
CA TRP A 12 -3.62 -6.29 7.33
C TRP A 12 -2.87 -5.26 8.17
N ASN A 13 -3.48 -4.75 9.24
CA ASN A 13 -2.86 -3.78 10.13
C ASN A 13 -1.60 -4.34 10.80
N GLN A 14 -1.64 -5.61 11.24
CA GLN A 14 -0.47 -6.26 11.81
C GLN A 14 0.64 -6.44 10.74
N PHE A 15 0.29 -6.95 9.56
CA PHE A 15 1.23 -7.13 8.47
C PHE A 15 1.90 -5.82 8.05
N ALA A 16 1.11 -4.75 7.91
CA ALA A 16 1.61 -3.41 7.60
C ALA A 16 2.55 -2.91 8.70
N ARG A 17 2.19 -3.08 9.97
CA ARG A 17 3.04 -2.70 11.11
C ARG A 17 4.39 -3.40 11.09
N GLU A 18 4.40 -4.71 10.90
CA GLU A 18 5.63 -5.51 10.84
C GLU A 18 6.51 -5.11 9.66
N THR A 19 5.91 -4.93 8.48
CA THR A 19 6.63 -4.60 7.24
C THR A 19 7.19 -3.19 7.26
N ASN A 20 6.41 -2.22 7.75
CA ASN A 20 6.86 -0.84 7.90
C ASN A 20 8.02 -0.74 8.89
N THR A 21 7.95 -1.46 10.01
CA THR A 21 9.02 -1.48 11.02
C THR A 21 10.31 -2.06 10.45
N LYS A 22 10.23 -3.19 9.72
CA LYS A 22 11.40 -3.79 9.05
C LYS A 22 12.04 -2.83 8.05
N SER A 23 11.21 -2.15 7.26
CA SER A 23 11.67 -1.20 6.25
C SER A 23 12.34 0.03 6.89
N PHE A 24 11.79 0.52 8.00
CA PHE A 24 12.42 1.57 8.80
C PHE A 24 13.82 1.16 9.27
N ILE A 25 13.93 -0.04 9.88
CA ILE A 25 15.22 -0.56 10.36
C ILE A 25 16.22 -0.71 9.21
N GLN A 26 15.77 -1.15 8.04
CA GLN A 26 16.62 -1.27 6.86
C GLN A 26 17.14 0.10 6.36
N GLU A 27 16.32 1.15 6.44
CA GLU A 27 16.71 2.49 6.00
C GLU A 27 17.65 3.19 6.99
N PHE A 28 17.38 3.07 8.30
CA PHE A 28 18.12 3.81 9.34
C PHE A 28 19.19 2.98 10.07
N GLY A 29 19.21 1.66 9.89
CA GLY A 29 20.15 0.77 10.57
C GLY A 29 19.95 0.65 12.08
N ARG A 30 18.79 1.04 12.61
CA ARG A 30 18.45 0.98 14.03
C ARG A 30 16.98 0.67 14.26
N ASP A 31 16.67 0.19 15.46
CA ASP A 31 15.30 0.08 15.94
C ASP A 31 14.65 1.48 16.11
N PRO A 32 13.33 1.59 15.86
CA PRO A 32 12.59 2.80 16.18
C PRO A 32 12.41 2.95 17.70
N GLN A 33 12.27 4.18 18.18
CA GLN A 33 12.01 4.45 19.60
C GLN A 33 10.62 3.93 20.02
N ASP A 34 9.65 4.12 19.14
CA ASP A 34 8.28 3.62 19.27
C ASP A 34 7.64 3.46 17.88
N TYR A 35 6.38 3.04 17.85
CA TYR A 35 5.67 2.90 16.57
C TYR A 35 5.19 4.23 15.99
N GLU A 36 5.15 5.31 16.77
CA GLU A 36 4.80 6.65 16.30
C GLU A 36 5.89 7.20 15.37
N GLU A 37 7.16 6.93 15.68
CA GLU A 37 8.29 7.24 14.80
C GLU A 37 8.14 6.58 13.42
N VAL A 38 7.80 5.27 13.40
CA VAL A 38 7.56 4.54 12.15
C VAL A 38 6.38 5.14 11.39
N ARG A 39 5.29 5.49 12.10
CA ARG A 39 4.10 6.10 11.49
C ARG A 39 4.41 7.44 10.83
N ASN A 40 5.20 8.28 11.50
CA ASN A 40 5.60 9.59 10.98
C ASN A 40 6.48 9.44 9.73
N TRP A 41 7.44 8.51 9.76
CA TRP A 41 8.28 8.19 8.61
C TRP A 41 7.47 7.67 7.41
N VAL A 42 6.55 6.72 7.61
CA VAL A 42 5.66 6.22 6.55
C VAL A 42 4.82 7.36 5.95
N SER A 43 4.26 8.21 6.81
CA SER A 43 3.42 9.33 6.37
C SER A 43 4.21 10.30 5.47
N ALA A 44 5.47 10.59 5.83
CA ALA A 44 6.35 11.42 5.01
C ALA A 44 6.70 10.77 3.65
N LYS A 45 6.93 9.44 3.62
CA LYS A 45 7.17 8.70 2.37
C LYS A 45 5.95 8.72 1.45
N VAL A 46 4.75 8.52 2.01
CA VAL A 46 3.49 8.56 1.26
C VAL A 46 3.23 9.96 0.70
N ALA A 47 3.41 11.02 1.51
CA ALA A 47 3.25 12.40 1.04
C ALA A 47 4.18 12.69 -0.15
N LYS A 48 5.46 12.31 -0.04
CA LYS A 48 6.43 12.46 -1.14
C LYS A 48 6.05 11.63 -2.37
N ALA A 49 5.50 10.43 -2.19
CA ALA A 49 5.02 9.62 -3.31
C ALA A 49 3.84 10.29 -4.02
N ASN A 50 2.91 10.88 -3.26
CA ASN A 50 1.76 11.60 -3.81
C ASN A 50 2.16 12.90 -4.54
N GLU A 51 3.26 13.55 -4.15
CA GLU A 51 3.81 14.69 -4.90
C GLU A 51 4.38 14.27 -6.26
N LEU A 52 5.02 13.10 -6.33
CA LEU A 52 5.61 12.58 -7.57
C LEU A 52 4.58 11.94 -8.50
N PHE A 53 3.56 11.33 -7.90
CA PHE A 53 2.45 10.68 -8.58
C PHE A 53 1.17 11.24 -7.98
N PRO A 54 0.70 12.41 -8.45
CA PRO A 54 -0.56 12.95 -7.99
C PRO A 54 -1.61 11.86 -8.19
N ILE A 55 -2.27 11.48 -7.10
CA ILE A 55 -3.40 10.56 -7.15
C ILE A 55 -4.43 11.26 -8.03
N SER A 56 -4.72 10.67 -9.19
CA SER A 56 -5.88 11.12 -9.95
C SER A 56 -7.12 10.82 -9.12
N ASP A 57 -7.95 11.83 -8.88
CA ASP A 57 -9.30 11.63 -8.32
C ASP A 57 -10.23 10.91 -9.31
N GLU A 58 -9.75 10.61 -10.52
CA GLU A 58 -10.46 9.81 -11.50
C GLU A 58 -10.53 8.37 -10.98
N GLU A 59 -11.69 8.00 -10.45
CA GLU A 59 -11.97 6.61 -10.15
C GLU A 59 -11.83 5.79 -11.45
N PRO A 60 -10.98 4.75 -11.45
CA PRO A 60 -10.81 3.94 -12.63
C PRO A 60 -12.13 3.25 -12.98
N GLU A 61 -12.59 3.43 -14.21
CA GLU A 61 -13.79 2.74 -14.67
C GLU A 61 -13.41 1.31 -15.05
N GLN A 62 -14.02 0.33 -14.37
CA GLN A 62 -13.88 -1.07 -14.71
C GLN A 62 -15.02 -1.52 -15.60
N THR A 63 -14.71 -1.87 -16.85
CA THR A 63 -15.70 -2.39 -17.80
C THR A 63 -15.30 -3.76 -18.31
N LEU A 64 -16.29 -4.62 -18.54
CA LEU A 64 -16.07 -5.94 -19.12
C LEU A 64 -16.12 -5.82 -20.66
N ARG A 65 -15.04 -6.19 -21.35
CA ARG A 65 -14.91 -6.10 -22.81
C ARG A 65 -14.40 -7.40 -23.42
N THR A 66 -14.75 -7.66 -24.67
CA THR A 66 -14.17 -8.77 -25.44
C THR A 66 -12.96 -8.27 -26.22
N ILE A 67 -11.79 -8.84 -25.94
CA ILE A 67 -10.52 -8.56 -26.63
C ILE A 67 -10.01 -9.88 -27.19
N ASP A 68 -9.77 -9.94 -28.51
CA ASP A 68 -9.34 -11.15 -29.22
C ASP A 68 -10.18 -12.41 -28.90
N GLY A 69 -11.50 -12.24 -28.82
CA GLY A 69 -12.45 -13.32 -28.53
C GLY A 69 -12.49 -13.77 -27.07
N LYS A 70 -11.76 -13.12 -26.16
CA LYS A 70 -11.76 -13.39 -24.71
C LYS A 70 -12.43 -12.27 -23.93
N LEU A 71 -13.21 -12.64 -22.93
CA LEU A 71 -13.86 -11.68 -22.02
C LEU A 71 -12.84 -11.24 -20.95
N CYS A 72 -12.59 -9.93 -20.88
CA CYS A 72 -11.58 -9.32 -20.04
C CYS A 72 -12.19 -8.16 -19.23
N TRP A 73 -11.75 -7.98 -17.99
CA TRP A 73 -11.95 -6.73 -17.26
C TRP A 73 -10.91 -5.71 -17.73
N VAL A 74 -11.36 -4.56 -18.18
CA VAL A 74 -10.52 -3.44 -18.62
C VAL A 74 -10.69 -2.32 -17.61
N THR A 75 -9.57 -1.78 -17.14
CA THR A 75 -9.51 -0.63 -16.22
C THR A 75 -9.03 0.57 -17.01
N GLU A 76 -9.87 1.59 -17.14
CA GLU A 76 -9.55 2.84 -17.85
C GLU A 76 -9.52 3.99 -16.83
N PHE A 77 -8.44 4.76 -16.85
CA PHE A 77 -8.33 6.02 -16.12
C PHE A 77 -8.75 7.12 -17.11
N LYS A 78 -9.77 7.91 -16.77
CA LYS A 78 -10.43 8.86 -17.69
C LYS A 78 -9.88 10.26 -17.57
#